data_AF-A0AAD7BS92-F1
#
_entry.id   AF-A0AAD7BS92-F1
#
_cell.length_a   1.000
_cell.length_b   1.000
_cell.length_c   1.000
_cell.angle_alpha   90.00
_cell.angle_beta   90.00
_cell.angle_gamma   90.00
#
_symmetry.space_group_name_H-M   'P 1'
#
loop_
_entity.id
_entity.type
_entity.pdbx_description
1 polymer ?
#
loop_
_entity_poly.entity_id
_entity_poly.type
_entity_poly.pdbx_seq_one_letter_code
_entity_poly.pdbx_strand_id
1 'polypeptide(L)'
;MDSPTNRCRLLGSTSKRPGLGQIAVANGSFLKDIDLFDHIEFGISAKDARALSPATRKLLEHSFLALLDSGIDYRRRAVGCYMAGTAIDITNVSFPDDYEPHGSFGGLPSMIANRISNHLDLLGPSVPVDTACSSSMTAMHIAVQALGAGDCEAAVVGGCQLNHRLLEWMNYSQGGLLPKDGKCKPFDASADGFGRAEGCVVVVIKPLEDALRDHDHIYATILGTSINSTGAGGPPGAPVAEYQAEAMKQAFQRAGRNPSEVAYVELHATGTAKGDPTEVNWVGQHFQRPEELVIGSVKGNIG
;
A
#
# COMPACT_ATOMS: atom_id res chain seq x y z
N MET A 1 17.28 -10.63 -7.53
CA MET A 1 16.71 -11.99 -7.59
C MET A 1 16.02 -12.10 -8.93
N ASP A 2 16.43 -13.07 -9.74
CA ASP A 2 15.89 -13.28 -11.08
C ASP A 2 14.38 -13.46 -11.02
N SER A 3 13.70 -12.71 -11.88
CA SER A 3 12.24 -12.61 -11.93
C SER A 3 11.60 -13.96 -12.31
N PRO A 4 10.46 -14.33 -11.69
CA PRO A 4 9.71 -15.51 -12.10
C PRO A 4 9.35 -15.43 -13.60
N THR A 5 9.80 -16.45 -14.33
CA THR A 5 10.05 -16.54 -15.77
C THR A 5 8.86 -16.31 -16.72
N ASN A 6 7.65 -16.01 -16.22
CA ASN A 6 6.47 -15.73 -17.04
C ASN A 6 6.09 -14.23 -17.12
N ARG A 7 6.44 -13.41 -16.12
CA ARG A 7 6.09 -11.96 -16.13
C ARG A 7 7.15 -11.11 -16.84
N CYS A 8 8.43 -11.52 -16.78
CA CYS A 8 9.53 -10.81 -17.45
C CYS A 8 9.66 -11.06 -18.95
N ARG A 9 9.14 -12.17 -19.51
CA ARG A 9 9.22 -12.44 -20.97
C ARG A 9 8.57 -11.33 -21.81
N LEU A 10 7.62 -10.60 -21.24
CA LEU A 10 6.91 -9.48 -21.85
C LEU A 10 7.63 -8.12 -21.68
N LEU A 11 8.62 -8.02 -20.79
CA LEU A 11 9.48 -6.84 -20.61
C LEU A 11 10.62 -6.77 -21.65
N GLY A 12 10.64 -7.70 -22.63
CA GLY A 12 11.74 -7.95 -23.56
C GLY A 12 11.83 -7.07 -24.81
N SER A 13 11.21 -5.89 -24.87
CA SER A 13 11.46 -4.92 -25.97
C SER A 13 12.20 -3.69 -25.45
N THR A 14 13.36 -3.91 -24.83
CA THR A 14 14.21 -2.85 -24.29
C THR A 14 14.78 -1.99 -25.41
N SER A 15 14.20 -0.81 -25.64
CA SER A 15 14.82 0.28 -26.43
C SER A 15 15.30 1.38 -25.49
N LYS A 16 16.50 1.92 -25.74
CA LYS A 16 17.07 3.07 -24.99
C LYS A 16 16.22 4.35 -25.10
N ARG A 17 15.25 4.37 -26.01
CA ARG A 17 14.12 5.31 -26.09
C ARG A 17 12.89 4.46 -26.40
N PRO A 18 12.04 4.11 -25.43
CA PRO A 18 10.87 3.29 -25.73
C PRO A 18 10.03 4.04 -26.77
N GLY A 19 9.76 3.40 -27.91
CA GLY A 19 8.65 3.79 -28.76
C GLY A 19 7.33 3.63 -28.01
N LEU A 20 6.24 4.11 -28.58
CA LEU A 20 4.90 3.91 -28.02
C LEU A 20 4.68 2.42 -27.70
N GLY A 21 4.29 2.09 -26.46
CA GLY A 21 4.05 0.70 -26.05
C GLY A 21 5.30 -0.13 -25.72
N GLN A 22 6.49 0.47 -25.65
CA GLN A 22 7.69 -0.22 -25.16
C GLN A 22 7.93 0.02 -23.67
N ILE A 23 8.59 -0.92 -23.03
CA ILE A 23 8.95 -0.86 -21.61
C ILE A 23 10.46 -0.59 -21.52
N ALA A 24 10.82 0.45 -20.77
CA ALA A 24 12.19 0.96 -20.70
C ALA A 24 13.08 0.23 -19.68
N VAL A 25 12.50 -0.65 -18.86
CA VAL A 25 13.15 -1.32 -17.74
C VAL A 25 12.86 -2.81 -17.75
N ALA A 26 13.86 -3.62 -17.39
CA ALA A 26 13.74 -5.08 -17.38
C ALA A 26 13.62 -5.67 -15.96
N ASN A 27 13.81 -4.84 -14.92
CA ASN A 27 13.91 -5.27 -13.52
C ASN A 27 12.81 -4.66 -12.65
N GLY A 28 12.53 -5.34 -11.54
CA GLY A 28 11.68 -4.92 -10.45
C GLY A 28 11.77 -5.93 -9.31
N SER A 29 11.10 -5.65 -8.20
CA SER A 29 11.01 -6.57 -7.07
C SER A 29 9.66 -7.29 -7.11
N PHE A 30 9.71 -8.60 -7.23
CA PHE A 30 8.52 -9.42 -7.45
C PHE A 30 8.36 -10.46 -6.34
N LEU A 31 7.12 -10.65 -5.90
CA LEU A 31 6.76 -11.76 -5.05
C LEU A 31 6.79 -13.04 -5.89
N LYS A 32 7.29 -14.12 -5.28
CA LYS A 32 7.19 -15.47 -5.83
C LYS A 32 5.78 -15.98 -5.63
N ASP A 33 5.35 -16.88 -6.51
CA ASP A 33 4.17 -17.72 -6.30
C ASP A 33 2.87 -16.94 -5.97
N ILE A 34 2.69 -15.76 -6.58
CA ILE A 34 1.51 -14.89 -6.35
C ILE A 34 0.19 -15.57 -6.70
N ASP A 35 0.23 -16.59 -7.56
CA ASP A 35 -0.93 -17.33 -8.02
C ASP A 35 -1.33 -18.47 -7.08
N LEU A 36 -0.54 -18.79 -6.05
CA LEU A 36 -0.89 -19.80 -5.05
C LEU A 36 -1.87 -19.23 -4.02
N PHE A 37 -2.91 -20.03 -3.73
CA PHE A 37 -3.97 -19.73 -2.77
C PHE A 37 -4.63 -21.01 -2.27
N ASP A 38 -4.75 -21.17 -0.95
CA ASP A 38 -5.41 -22.33 -0.33
C ASP A 38 -6.93 -22.17 -0.30
N HIS A 39 -7.57 -22.33 -1.46
CA HIS A 39 -9.01 -22.14 -1.54
C HIS A 39 -9.83 -23.14 -0.70
N ILE A 40 -9.25 -24.28 -0.30
CA ILE A 40 -9.94 -25.30 0.51
C ILE A 40 -10.06 -24.81 1.95
N GLU A 41 -8.97 -24.28 2.52
CA GLU A 41 -8.97 -23.72 3.88
C GLU A 41 -9.96 -22.56 4.01
N PHE A 42 -10.03 -21.69 2.99
CA PHE A 42 -11.01 -20.60 2.94
C PHE A 42 -12.40 -21.05 2.44
N GLY A 43 -12.68 -22.35 2.27
CA GLY A 43 -14.01 -22.82 1.84
C GLY A 43 -14.52 -22.21 0.52
N ILE A 44 -13.61 -21.73 -0.33
CA ILE A 44 -13.91 -21.11 -1.62
C ILE A 44 -13.82 -22.18 -2.70
N SER A 45 -14.81 -22.25 -3.60
CA SER A 45 -14.77 -23.22 -4.68
C SER A 45 -13.56 -22.96 -5.59
N ALA A 46 -12.98 -24.01 -6.19
CA ALA A 46 -11.88 -23.83 -7.14
C ALA A 46 -12.27 -22.92 -8.32
N LYS A 47 -13.57 -22.88 -8.68
CA LYS A 47 -14.12 -21.98 -9.69
C LYS A 47 -14.02 -20.53 -9.24
N ASP A 48 -14.51 -20.21 -8.04
CA ASP A 48 -14.49 -18.84 -7.51
C ASP A 48 -13.07 -18.36 -7.22
N ALA A 49 -12.20 -19.25 -6.71
CA ALA A 49 -10.80 -18.95 -6.45
C ALA A 49 -10.05 -18.49 -7.71
N ARG A 50 -10.35 -19.08 -8.88
CA ARG A 50 -9.77 -18.65 -10.17
C ARG A 50 -10.27 -17.27 -10.62
N ALA A 51 -11.48 -16.90 -10.23
CA ALA A 51 -12.02 -15.58 -10.56
C ALA A 51 -11.40 -14.46 -9.70
N LEU A 52 -10.89 -14.77 -8.50
CA LEU A 52 -10.25 -13.80 -7.63
C LEU A 52 -8.89 -13.35 -8.16
N SER A 53 -8.66 -12.02 -8.16
CA SER A 53 -7.32 -11.51 -8.45
C SER A 53 -6.29 -12.05 -7.44
N PRO A 54 -5.03 -12.26 -7.84
CA PRO A 54 -3.97 -12.64 -6.92
C PRO A 54 -3.86 -11.70 -5.69
N ALA A 55 -4.10 -10.40 -5.88
CA ALA A 55 -4.06 -9.42 -4.78
C ALA A 55 -5.17 -9.66 -3.75
N THR A 56 -6.39 -9.96 -4.22
CA THR A 56 -7.52 -10.29 -3.35
C THR A 56 -7.25 -11.56 -2.54
N ARG A 57 -6.65 -12.58 -3.18
CA ARG A 57 -6.28 -13.84 -2.54
C ARG A 57 -5.24 -13.62 -1.44
N LYS A 58 -4.18 -12.84 -1.73
CA LYS A 58 -3.13 -12.51 -0.75
C LYS A 58 -3.66 -11.68 0.40
N LEU A 59 -4.53 -10.70 0.16
CA LEU A 59 -5.12 -9.91 1.23
C LEU A 59 -6.01 -10.74 2.14
N LEU A 60 -6.77 -11.70 1.60
CA LEU A 60 -7.56 -12.61 2.42
C LEU A 60 -6.67 -13.46 3.33
N GLU A 61 -5.60 -14.05 2.77
CA GLU A 61 -4.61 -14.82 3.54
C GLU A 61 -3.96 -13.96 4.63
N HIS A 62 -3.47 -12.77 4.30
CA HIS A 62 -2.77 -11.91 5.24
C HIS A 62 -3.71 -11.32 6.29
N SER A 63 -4.98 -11.08 5.97
CA SER A 63 -5.98 -10.63 6.95
C SER A 63 -6.29 -11.72 7.96
N PHE A 64 -6.42 -12.96 7.50
CA PHE A 64 -6.58 -14.11 8.39
C PHE A 64 -5.35 -14.28 9.29
N LEU A 65 -4.14 -14.25 8.74
CA LEU A 65 -2.90 -14.35 9.51
C LEU A 65 -2.73 -13.21 10.51
N ALA A 66 -3.07 -11.97 10.15
CA ALA A 66 -2.97 -10.82 11.05
C ALA A 66 -3.98 -10.91 12.21
N LEU A 67 -5.18 -11.44 11.98
CA LEU A 67 -6.15 -11.71 13.05
C LEU A 67 -5.71 -12.87 13.96
N LEU A 68 -5.03 -13.88 13.41
CA LEU A 68 -4.42 -14.94 14.23
C LEU A 68 -3.26 -14.41 15.07
N ASP A 69 -2.39 -13.57 14.49
CA ASP A 69 -1.25 -12.96 15.20
C ASP A 69 -1.71 -12.01 16.32
N SER A 70 -2.77 -11.24 16.09
CA SER A 70 -3.31 -10.32 17.10
C SER A 70 -4.00 -11.03 18.26
N GLY A 71 -4.53 -12.22 18.05
CA GLY A 71 -5.22 -13.01 19.07
C GLY A 71 -6.59 -12.46 19.50
N ILE A 72 -7.10 -11.42 18.84
CA ILE A 72 -8.40 -10.84 19.22
C ILE A 72 -9.57 -11.75 18.83
N ASP A 73 -10.65 -11.70 19.59
CA ASP A 73 -11.93 -12.25 19.15
C ASP A 73 -12.58 -11.30 18.13
N TYR A 74 -12.75 -11.76 16.88
CA TYR A 74 -13.16 -10.91 15.75
C TYR A 74 -14.45 -11.36 15.06
N ARG A 75 -14.85 -12.63 15.20
CA ARG A 75 -15.98 -13.17 14.43
C ARG A 75 -17.29 -12.62 14.96
N ARG A 76 -18.13 -12.10 14.07
CA ARG A 76 -19.40 -11.42 14.40
C ARG A 76 -19.23 -10.22 15.33
N ARG A 77 -18.06 -9.58 15.29
CA ARG A 77 -17.73 -8.39 16.09
C ARG A 77 -17.67 -7.16 15.19
N ALA A 78 -17.78 -5.97 15.78
CA ALA A 78 -17.69 -4.70 15.07
C ALA A 78 -16.23 -4.39 14.69
N VAL A 79 -15.58 -5.29 13.94
CA VAL A 79 -14.22 -5.12 13.42
C VAL A 79 -14.32 -4.49 12.03
N GLY A 80 -13.68 -3.33 11.83
CA GLY A 80 -13.61 -2.69 10.53
C GLY A 80 -12.58 -3.34 9.61
N CYS A 81 -12.76 -3.20 8.30
CA CYS A 81 -11.88 -3.72 7.25
C CYS A 81 -11.57 -2.61 6.26
N TYR A 82 -10.32 -2.13 6.25
CA TYR A 82 -9.86 -1.01 5.44
C TYR A 82 -8.72 -1.47 4.54
N MET A 83 -9.01 -1.63 3.25
CA MET A 83 -8.09 -2.31 2.33
C MET A 83 -7.68 -1.39 1.20
N ALA A 84 -6.38 -1.11 1.15
CA ALA A 84 -5.75 -0.40 0.06
C ALA A 84 -5.52 -1.32 -1.14
N GLY A 85 -5.96 -0.86 -2.31
CA GLY A 85 -5.69 -1.55 -3.56
C GLY A 85 -6.28 -0.78 -4.73
N THR A 86 -5.62 -0.85 -5.87
CA THR A 86 -6.11 -0.17 -7.07
C THR A 86 -7.14 -1.04 -7.78
N ALA A 87 -8.04 -0.41 -8.55
CA ALA A 87 -8.94 -1.14 -9.43
C ALA A 87 -8.19 -2.07 -10.41
N ILE A 88 -6.96 -1.70 -10.77
CA ILE A 88 -6.10 -2.45 -11.69
C ILE A 88 -5.58 -3.74 -11.03
N ASP A 89 -5.33 -3.72 -9.71
CA ASP A 89 -4.89 -4.88 -8.93
C ASP A 89 -6.03 -5.87 -8.64
N ILE A 90 -7.26 -5.36 -8.58
CA ILE A 90 -8.45 -6.10 -8.16
C ILE A 90 -9.22 -6.64 -9.37
N THR A 91 -9.15 -5.97 -10.52
CA THR A 91 -9.76 -6.46 -11.76
C THR A 91 -8.99 -7.66 -12.30
N ASN A 92 -9.66 -8.80 -12.39
CA ASN A 92 -9.18 -9.92 -13.19
C ASN A 92 -9.74 -9.74 -14.61
N VAL A 93 -8.94 -9.22 -15.55
CA VAL A 93 -9.32 -9.18 -16.97
C VAL A 93 -9.45 -10.64 -17.44
N SER A 94 -10.67 -11.14 -17.39
CA SER A 94 -11.07 -12.36 -18.08
C SER A 94 -11.17 -12.01 -19.57
N PHE A 95 -10.66 -12.87 -20.45
CA PHE A 95 -10.90 -12.71 -21.89
C PHE A 95 -12.40 -12.79 -22.16
N PRO A 96 -12.91 -12.20 -23.27
CA PRO A 96 -14.34 -12.22 -23.59
C PRO A 96 -14.97 -13.63 -23.56
N ASP A 97 -14.17 -14.66 -23.88
CA ASP A 97 -14.60 -16.06 -23.88
C ASP A 97 -14.70 -16.69 -22.47
N ASP A 98 -14.15 -16.04 -21.44
CA ASP A 98 -14.20 -16.45 -20.02
C ASP A 98 -15.19 -15.58 -19.19
N TYR A 99 -16.00 -14.75 -19.85
CA TYR A 99 -16.95 -13.85 -19.18
C TYR A 99 -18.17 -14.62 -18.63
N GLU A 100 -18.29 -14.73 -17.30
CA GLU A 100 -19.48 -15.26 -16.65
C GLU A 100 -20.24 -14.20 -15.81
N PRO A 101 -21.59 -14.14 -15.87
CA PRO A 101 -22.40 -13.13 -15.19
C PRO A 101 -22.23 -13.07 -13.66
N HIS A 102 -21.91 -14.18 -12.99
CA HIS A 102 -21.66 -14.24 -11.55
C HIS A 102 -20.22 -13.87 -11.16
N GLY A 103 -19.28 -13.89 -12.13
CA GLY A 103 -17.91 -13.39 -11.98
C GLY A 103 -17.82 -11.85 -11.99
N SER A 104 -18.93 -11.16 -12.24
CA SER A 104 -19.01 -9.69 -12.37
C SER A 104 -18.60 -8.92 -11.10
N PHE A 105 -18.75 -9.51 -9.91
CA PHE A 105 -18.22 -8.96 -8.64
C PHE A 105 -16.74 -9.28 -8.41
N GLY A 106 -16.10 -10.12 -9.22
CA GLY A 106 -14.71 -10.53 -9.05
C GLY A 106 -13.71 -9.39 -9.17
N GLY A 107 -14.01 -8.42 -10.05
CA GLY A 107 -13.13 -7.29 -10.35
C GLY A 107 -13.57 -5.94 -9.80
N LEU A 108 -14.64 -5.86 -9.00
CA LEU A 108 -15.08 -4.58 -8.46
C LEU A 108 -14.11 -4.11 -7.36
N PRO A 109 -13.63 -2.86 -7.40
CA PRO A 109 -12.70 -2.35 -6.39
C PRO A 109 -13.25 -2.45 -4.96
N SER A 110 -14.57 -2.29 -4.79
CA SER A 110 -15.24 -2.44 -3.50
C SER A 110 -15.13 -3.83 -2.88
N MET A 111 -14.87 -4.85 -3.69
CA MET A 111 -14.83 -6.23 -3.21
C MET A 111 -13.53 -6.60 -2.51
N ILE A 112 -12.49 -5.76 -2.58
CA ILE A 112 -11.22 -6.00 -1.87
C ILE A 112 -11.41 -6.04 -0.34
N ALA A 113 -12.21 -5.13 0.21
CA ALA A 113 -12.56 -5.13 1.63
C ALA A 113 -13.75 -6.05 1.92
N ASN A 114 -14.81 -5.97 1.10
CA ASN A 114 -16.07 -6.68 1.37
C ASN A 114 -15.94 -8.20 1.38
N ARG A 115 -15.06 -8.77 0.56
CA ARG A 115 -14.81 -10.23 0.58
C ARG A 115 -14.15 -10.66 1.87
N ILE A 116 -13.22 -9.87 2.39
CA ILE A 116 -12.52 -10.16 3.63
C ILE A 116 -13.50 -10.06 4.80
N SER A 117 -14.29 -8.99 4.86
CA SER A 117 -15.32 -8.81 5.88
C SER A 117 -16.34 -9.94 5.85
N ASN A 118 -16.82 -10.31 4.67
CA ASN A 118 -17.78 -11.41 4.52
C ASN A 118 -17.18 -12.77 4.91
N HIS A 119 -15.95 -13.04 4.48
CA HIS A 119 -15.31 -14.32 4.70
C HIS A 119 -14.87 -14.53 6.16
N LEU A 120 -14.36 -13.47 6.80
CA LEU A 120 -13.88 -13.49 8.18
C LEU A 120 -14.97 -13.09 9.19
N ASP A 121 -16.20 -12.86 8.72
CA ASP A 121 -17.38 -12.51 9.53
C ASP A 121 -17.19 -11.23 10.37
N LEU A 122 -16.66 -10.17 9.73
CA LEU A 122 -16.43 -8.86 10.33
C LEU A 122 -17.64 -7.95 10.11
N LEU A 123 -18.18 -7.35 11.18
CA LEU A 123 -19.42 -6.56 11.12
C LEU A 123 -19.21 -5.03 11.16
N GLY A 124 -17.95 -4.57 11.21
CA GLY A 124 -17.64 -3.14 11.16
C GLY A 124 -17.64 -2.57 9.73
N PRO A 125 -17.19 -1.31 9.56
CA PRO A 125 -17.09 -0.68 8.25
C PRO A 125 -16.18 -1.47 7.31
N SER A 126 -16.57 -1.62 6.05
CA SER A 126 -15.82 -2.37 5.04
C SER A 126 -15.52 -1.47 3.85
N VAL A 127 -14.28 -0.96 3.78
CA VAL A 127 -13.93 0.20 2.98
C VAL A 127 -12.72 -0.08 2.07
N PRO A 128 -12.89 -0.08 0.74
CA PRO A 128 -11.77 -0.01 -0.19
C PRO A 128 -11.13 1.39 -0.17
N VAL A 129 -9.81 1.49 -0.33
CA VAL A 129 -9.11 2.78 -0.38
C VAL A 129 -8.15 2.82 -1.57
N ASP A 130 -8.33 3.83 -2.42
CA ASP A 130 -7.40 4.13 -3.52
C ASP A 130 -7.07 5.62 -3.52
N THR A 131 -5.85 5.93 -3.11
CA THR A 131 -5.21 7.25 -3.23
C THR A 131 -3.83 7.10 -3.88
N ALA A 132 -3.68 6.14 -4.80
CA ALA A 132 -2.40 5.76 -5.40
C ALA A 132 -1.33 5.38 -4.35
N CYS A 133 -0.14 5.99 -4.37
CA CYS A 133 1.00 5.60 -3.54
C CYS A 133 0.77 5.76 -2.02
N SER A 134 -0.21 6.57 -1.60
CA SER A 134 -0.55 6.77 -0.18
C SER A 134 -1.66 5.87 0.34
N SER A 135 -2.21 4.97 -0.49
CA SER A 135 -3.44 4.22 -0.17
C SER A 135 -3.42 3.49 1.17
N SER A 136 -2.32 2.80 1.51
CA SER A 136 -2.22 2.07 2.78
C SER A 136 -2.22 3.00 3.99
N MET A 137 -1.52 4.14 3.91
CA MET A 137 -1.50 5.14 4.98
C MET A 137 -2.83 5.89 5.09
N THR A 138 -3.51 6.12 3.98
CA THR A 138 -4.89 6.65 3.98
C THR A 138 -5.87 5.68 4.62
N ALA A 139 -5.78 4.37 4.31
CA ALA A 139 -6.59 3.34 4.94
C ALA A 139 -6.36 3.29 6.46
N MET A 140 -5.10 3.38 6.89
CA MET A 140 -4.73 3.52 8.30
C MET A 140 -5.37 4.76 8.94
N HIS A 141 -5.29 5.92 8.29
CA HIS A 141 -5.91 7.13 8.81
C HIS A 141 -7.43 6.97 9.02
N ILE A 142 -8.13 6.46 8.01
CA ILE A 142 -9.59 6.25 8.08
C ILE A 142 -9.94 5.27 9.20
N ALA A 143 -9.20 4.18 9.34
CA ALA A 143 -9.42 3.21 10.41
C ALA A 143 -9.22 3.83 11.81
N VAL A 144 -8.18 4.66 11.99
CA VAL A 144 -7.96 5.41 13.24
C VAL A 144 -9.12 6.36 13.53
N GLN A 145 -9.66 7.05 12.52
CA GLN A 145 -10.83 7.92 12.71
C GLN A 145 -12.07 7.13 13.10
N ALA A 146 -12.33 5.99 12.46
CA ALA A 146 -13.48 5.14 12.75
C ALA A 146 -13.44 4.54 14.16
N LEU A 147 -12.26 4.08 14.61
CA LEU A 147 -12.04 3.65 15.99
C LEU A 147 -12.32 4.78 16.99
N GLY A 148 -11.81 5.98 16.71
CA GLY A 148 -12.04 7.16 17.56
C GLY A 148 -13.50 7.62 17.60
N ALA A 149 -14.26 7.37 16.53
CA ALA A 149 -15.69 7.66 16.44
C ALA A 149 -16.57 6.56 17.07
N GLY A 150 -16.00 5.38 17.37
CA GLY A 150 -16.74 4.22 17.88
C GLY A 150 -17.51 3.45 16.80
N ASP A 151 -17.18 3.64 15.51
CA ASP A 151 -17.78 2.89 14.40
C ASP A 151 -17.35 1.41 14.40
N CYS A 152 -16.20 1.12 15.02
CA CYS A 152 -15.65 -0.21 15.22
C CYS A 152 -14.81 -0.28 16.51
N GLU A 153 -14.61 -1.48 17.02
CA GLU A 153 -13.82 -1.74 18.25
C GLU A 153 -12.37 -2.18 17.94
N ALA A 154 -12.15 -2.71 16.74
CA ALA A 154 -10.84 -3.02 16.17
C ALA A 154 -10.93 -2.83 14.66
N ALA A 155 -9.79 -2.75 13.98
CA ALA A 155 -9.77 -2.66 12.54
C ALA A 155 -8.63 -3.48 11.94
N VAL A 156 -8.95 -4.19 10.86
CA VAL A 156 -7.99 -4.80 9.95
C VAL A 156 -7.67 -3.77 8.88
N VAL A 157 -6.39 -3.38 8.77
CA VAL A 157 -5.90 -2.39 7.81
C VAL A 157 -4.81 -3.03 6.98
N GLY A 158 -4.92 -2.95 5.65
CA GLY A 158 -3.92 -3.57 4.79
C GLY A 158 -3.84 -2.98 3.40
N GLY A 159 -2.89 -3.49 2.63
CA GLY A 159 -2.76 -3.16 1.22
C GLY A 159 -1.95 -4.20 0.45
N CYS A 160 -2.28 -4.38 -0.82
CA CYS A 160 -1.54 -5.27 -1.71
C CYS A 160 -1.32 -4.63 -3.07
N GLN A 161 -0.07 -4.68 -3.53
CA GLN A 161 0.38 -4.19 -4.83
C GLN A 161 1.01 -5.36 -5.60
N LEU A 162 0.52 -5.67 -6.79
CA LEU A 162 1.07 -6.72 -7.64
C LEU A 162 1.28 -6.23 -9.08
N ASN A 163 2.51 -6.33 -9.57
CA ASN A 163 2.98 -5.80 -10.84
C ASN A 163 2.69 -6.71 -12.04
N HIS A 164 1.46 -7.22 -12.13
CA HIS A 164 1.04 -8.19 -13.14
C HIS A 164 0.51 -7.56 -14.45
N ARG A 165 0.35 -6.23 -14.50
CA ARG A 165 -0.24 -5.48 -15.63
C ARG A 165 0.81 -4.72 -16.43
N LEU A 166 1.10 -5.16 -17.65
CA LEU A 166 2.09 -4.52 -18.53
C LEU A 166 1.77 -3.06 -18.89
N LEU A 167 0.48 -2.69 -18.95
CA LEU A 167 0.06 -1.35 -19.34
C LEU A 167 0.65 -0.29 -18.42
N GLU A 168 0.74 -0.56 -17.13
CA GLU A 168 1.35 0.37 -16.18
C GLU A 168 2.85 0.53 -16.40
N TRP A 169 3.56 -0.56 -16.65
CA TRP A 169 4.98 -0.53 -16.99
C TRP A 169 5.24 0.29 -18.26
N MET A 170 4.39 0.15 -19.28
CA MET A 170 4.45 0.94 -20.51
C MET A 170 4.18 2.42 -20.23
N ASN A 171 3.16 2.73 -19.44
CA ASN A 171 2.79 4.12 -19.11
C ASN A 171 3.90 4.81 -18.32
N TYR A 172 4.44 4.16 -17.29
CA TYR A 172 5.53 4.73 -16.49
C TYR A 172 6.85 4.81 -17.26
N SER A 173 7.11 3.88 -18.18
CA SER A 173 8.25 3.98 -19.11
C SER A 173 8.13 5.19 -20.04
N GLN A 174 6.96 5.41 -20.62
CA GLN A 174 6.69 6.56 -21.50
C GLN A 174 6.71 7.89 -20.72
N GLY A 175 6.28 7.87 -19.45
CA GLY A 175 6.39 9.01 -18.54
C GLY A 175 7.81 9.29 -18.05
N GLY A 176 8.80 8.44 -18.34
CA GLY A 176 10.17 8.59 -17.86
C GLY A 176 10.30 8.45 -16.34
N LEU A 177 9.39 7.69 -15.72
CA LEU A 177 9.30 7.56 -14.25
C LEU A 177 10.09 6.37 -13.70
N LEU A 178 10.47 5.41 -14.57
CA LEU A 178 11.16 4.19 -14.18
C LEU A 178 12.69 4.37 -14.32
N PRO A 179 13.46 3.95 -13.31
CA PRO A 179 14.92 4.03 -13.32
C PRO A 179 15.48 2.96 -14.26
N LYS A 180 16.66 3.22 -14.85
CA LYS A 180 17.24 2.31 -15.85
C LYS A 180 17.57 0.92 -15.31
N ASP A 181 17.98 0.86 -14.04
CA ASP A 181 18.34 -0.37 -13.35
C ASP A 181 17.15 -1.05 -12.64
N GLY A 182 15.98 -0.39 -12.64
CA GLY A 182 14.76 -0.84 -11.97
C GLY A 182 14.76 -0.68 -10.45
N LYS A 183 15.69 0.11 -9.88
CA LYS A 183 15.82 0.29 -8.43
C LYS A 183 15.55 1.73 -7.99
N CYS A 184 14.79 1.87 -6.92
CA CYS A 184 14.75 3.11 -6.14
C CYS A 184 16.14 3.37 -5.53
N LYS A 185 16.63 4.60 -5.68
CA LYS A 185 17.92 5.04 -5.14
C LYS A 185 17.68 6.26 -4.25
N PRO A 186 17.00 6.08 -3.09
CA PRO A 186 16.61 7.19 -2.24
C PRO A 186 17.84 7.98 -1.80
N PHE A 187 17.76 9.31 -1.94
CA PHE A 187 18.81 10.26 -1.54
C PHE A 187 20.13 10.18 -2.32
N ASP A 188 20.20 9.34 -3.36
CA ASP A 188 21.42 9.16 -4.15
C ASP A 188 21.54 10.20 -5.28
N ALA A 189 22.75 10.66 -5.58
CA ALA A 189 23.00 11.60 -6.68
C ALA A 189 22.63 11.04 -8.06
N SER A 190 22.54 9.70 -8.20
CA SER A 190 22.14 8.98 -9.41
C SER A 190 20.65 8.62 -9.46
N ALA A 191 19.83 9.16 -8.55
CA ALA A 191 18.37 9.03 -8.52
C ALA A 191 17.72 9.40 -9.88
N ASP A 192 17.13 8.42 -10.55
CA ASP A 192 16.58 8.54 -11.90
C ASP A 192 15.13 8.01 -12.05
N GLY A 193 14.44 7.71 -10.94
CA GLY A 193 13.06 7.22 -10.95
C GLY A 193 12.76 6.22 -9.83
N PHE A 194 11.53 5.72 -9.81
CA PHE A 194 11.10 4.71 -8.83
C PHE A 194 11.09 3.29 -9.41
N GLY A 195 11.79 2.38 -8.74
CA GLY A 195 11.67 0.94 -8.99
C GLY A 195 10.30 0.43 -8.59
N ARG A 196 9.77 -0.56 -9.30
CA ARG A 196 8.48 -1.17 -8.92
C ARG A 196 8.70 -2.37 -8.00
N ALA A 197 7.89 -2.44 -6.95
CA ALA A 197 7.87 -3.54 -6.00
C ALA A 197 6.49 -4.19 -5.89
N GLU A 198 6.46 -5.45 -5.47
CA GLU A 198 5.26 -6.16 -5.09
C GLU A 198 5.28 -6.43 -3.59
N GLY A 199 4.11 -6.36 -2.95
CA GLY A 199 3.99 -6.55 -1.51
C GLY A 199 2.53 -6.72 -1.10
N CYS A 200 2.33 -7.41 0.02
CA CYS A 200 1.05 -7.50 0.71
C CYS A 200 1.33 -7.35 2.21
N VAL A 201 0.63 -6.44 2.87
CA VAL A 201 0.74 -6.21 4.31
C VAL A 201 -0.64 -5.99 4.90
N VAL A 202 -0.88 -6.59 6.06
CA VAL A 202 -2.10 -6.39 6.83
C VAL A 202 -1.72 -6.31 8.30
N VAL A 203 -2.31 -5.36 9.02
CA VAL A 203 -2.14 -5.17 10.46
C VAL A 203 -3.50 -5.06 11.12
N VAL A 204 -3.55 -5.42 12.41
CA VAL A 204 -4.73 -5.23 13.26
C VAL A 204 -4.44 -4.07 14.21
N ILE A 205 -5.36 -3.13 14.29
CA ILE A 205 -5.28 -2.00 15.21
C ILE A 205 -6.51 -1.94 16.12
N LYS A 206 -6.32 -1.41 17.33
CA LYS A 206 -7.32 -1.36 18.40
C LYS A 206 -7.02 -0.17 19.32
N PRO A 207 -8.01 0.41 20.02
CA PRO A 207 -7.73 1.43 21.03
C PRO A 207 -6.76 0.90 22.09
N LEU A 208 -5.76 1.71 22.46
CA LEU A 208 -4.70 1.29 23.37
C LEU A 208 -5.24 0.84 24.74
N GLU A 209 -6.26 1.53 25.26
CA GLU A 209 -6.89 1.18 26.54
C GLU A 209 -7.53 -0.22 26.49
N ASP A 210 -8.17 -0.56 25.38
CA ASP A 210 -8.78 -1.88 25.17
C ASP A 210 -7.70 -2.95 24.99
N ALA A 211 -6.63 -2.65 24.25
CA ALA A 211 -5.51 -3.58 24.07
C ALA A 211 -4.80 -3.90 25.40
N LEU A 212 -4.62 -2.88 26.26
CA LEU A 212 -4.07 -3.07 27.61
C LEU A 212 -5.01 -3.86 28.52
N ARG A 213 -6.32 -3.58 28.48
CA ARG A 213 -7.34 -4.31 29.25
C ARG A 213 -7.37 -5.79 28.87
N ASP A 214 -7.29 -6.07 27.58
CA ASP A 214 -7.44 -7.42 27.04
C ASP A 214 -6.10 -8.18 27.00
N HIS A 215 -5.01 -7.55 27.46
CA HIS A 215 -3.65 -8.10 27.49
C HIS A 215 -3.11 -8.52 26.12
N ASP A 216 -3.49 -7.76 25.09
CA ASP A 216 -3.04 -7.99 23.72
C ASP A 216 -1.52 -7.73 23.59
N HIS A 217 -0.88 -8.40 22.64
CA HIS A 217 0.51 -8.07 22.28
C HIS A 217 0.55 -6.77 21.46
N ILE A 218 1.24 -5.75 21.96
CA ILE A 218 1.31 -4.43 21.34
C ILE A 218 2.68 -4.23 20.68
N TYR A 219 2.72 -4.19 19.35
CA TYR A 219 3.93 -3.90 18.58
C TYR A 219 4.34 -2.42 18.64
N ALA A 220 3.37 -1.52 18.49
CA ALA A 220 3.57 -0.07 18.46
C ALA A 220 2.26 0.68 18.75
N THR A 221 2.37 1.97 19.08
CA THR A 221 1.22 2.85 19.27
C THR A 221 1.18 3.91 18.18
N ILE A 222 0.00 4.09 17.57
CA ILE A 222 -0.25 5.17 16.61
C ILE A 222 -0.70 6.40 17.39
N LEU A 223 0.18 7.41 17.49
CA LEU A 223 -0.12 8.63 18.25
C LEU A 223 -0.95 9.63 17.45
N GLY A 224 -0.72 9.72 16.14
CA GLY A 224 -1.45 10.66 15.28
C GLY A 224 -1.25 10.35 13.80
N THR A 225 -2.28 10.62 13.01
CA THR A 225 -2.27 10.47 11.55
C THR A 225 -2.88 11.70 10.90
N SER A 226 -2.50 12.00 9.66
CA SER A 226 -3.15 13.05 8.86
C SER A 226 -3.03 12.78 7.37
N ILE A 227 -4.00 13.28 6.61
CA ILE A 227 -4.05 13.25 5.15
C ILE A 227 -4.52 14.62 4.65
N ASN A 228 -4.02 15.04 3.49
CA ASN A 228 -4.50 16.23 2.79
C ASN A 228 -4.28 16.09 1.27
N SER A 229 -4.53 17.17 0.52
CA SER A 229 -4.32 17.24 -0.92
C SER A 229 -3.62 18.54 -1.29
N THR A 230 -2.84 18.53 -2.37
CA THR A 230 -2.19 19.72 -2.92
C THR A 230 -3.16 20.65 -3.63
N GLY A 231 -4.41 20.23 -3.87
CA GLY A 231 -5.40 21.02 -4.60
C GLY A 231 -4.87 21.54 -5.95
N ALA A 232 -5.07 22.83 -6.22
CA ALA A 232 -4.58 23.50 -7.42
C ALA A 232 -3.14 24.05 -7.30
N GLY A 233 -2.40 23.68 -6.25
CA GLY A 233 -1.07 24.24 -5.93
C GLY A 233 0.07 23.79 -6.84
N GLY A 234 -0.17 22.87 -7.78
CA GLY A 234 0.83 22.40 -8.73
C GLY A 234 0.23 21.47 -9.81
N PRO A 235 1.04 21.04 -10.79
CA PRO A 235 0.62 20.03 -11.76
C PRO A 235 0.14 18.74 -11.07
N PRO A 236 -0.84 18.01 -11.63
CA PRO A 236 -1.27 16.73 -11.09
C PRO A 236 -0.11 15.77 -10.85
N GLY A 237 0.02 15.27 -9.62
CA GLY A 237 1.09 14.35 -9.21
C GLY A 237 2.42 15.01 -8.81
N ALA A 238 2.55 16.34 -8.89
CA ALA A 238 3.75 17.03 -8.39
C ALA A 238 3.68 17.19 -6.85
N PRO A 239 4.76 16.85 -6.11
CA PRO A 239 4.82 17.12 -4.69
C PRO A 239 4.91 18.63 -4.44
N VAL A 240 4.24 19.11 -3.39
CA VAL A 240 4.27 20.50 -2.97
C VAL A 240 4.61 20.55 -1.48
N ALA A 241 5.79 21.10 -1.17
CA ALA A 241 6.39 21.07 0.17
C ALA A 241 5.49 21.66 1.26
N GLU A 242 4.76 22.74 0.96
CA GLU A 242 3.86 23.41 1.89
C GLU A 242 2.73 22.48 2.38
N TYR A 243 2.11 21.72 1.48
CA TYR A 243 1.04 20.80 1.85
C TYR A 243 1.57 19.56 2.56
N GLN A 244 2.77 19.08 2.23
CA GLN A 244 3.44 18.04 3.02
C GLN A 244 3.69 18.52 4.47
N ALA A 245 4.08 19.78 4.63
CA ALA A 245 4.28 20.40 5.93
C ALA A 245 3.01 20.41 6.78
N GLU A 246 1.92 20.84 6.17
CA GLU A 246 0.65 20.98 6.87
C GLU A 246 0.09 19.61 7.31
N ALA A 247 0.21 18.58 6.45
CA ALA A 247 -0.18 17.22 6.83
C ALA A 247 0.59 16.72 8.06
N MET A 248 1.92 16.87 8.06
CA MET A 248 2.74 16.41 9.18
C MET A 248 2.52 17.23 10.44
N LYS A 249 2.38 18.55 10.33
CA LYS A 249 2.03 19.42 11.46
C LYS A 249 0.73 18.99 12.13
N GLN A 250 -0.30 18.67 11.34
CA GLN A 250 -1.57 18.16 11.86
C GLN A 250 -1.41 16.79 12.52
N ALA A 251 -0.57 15.90 11.97
CA ALA A 251 -0.29 14.61 12.60
C ALA A 251 0.37 14.77 13.98
N PHE A 252 1.35 15.68 14.11
CA PHE A 252 1.99 16.00 15.41
C PHE A 252 1.02 16.66 16.39
N GLN A 253 0.17 17.58 15.92
CA GLN A 253 -0.85 18.19 16.76
C GLN A 253 -1.82 17.14 17.32
N ARG A 254 -2.28 16.21 16.48
CA ARG A 254 -3.13 15.08 16.91
C ARG A 254 -2.39 14.14 17.87
N ALA A 255 -1.10 13.92 17.64
CA ALA A 255 -0.25 13.13 18.53
C ALA A 255 0.05 13.78 19.89
N GLY A 256 -0.12 15.11 20.00
CA GLY A 256 0.33 15.87 21.17
C GLY A 256 1.84 15.77 21.39
N ARG A 257 2.62 15.67 20.30
CA ARG A 257 4.09 15.48 20.33
C ARG A 257 4.82 16.58 19.60
N ASN A 258 6.06 16.84 20.02
CA ASN A 258 6.97 17.75 19.36
C ASN A 258 7.79 17.00 18.29
N PRO A 259 7.96 17.55 17.07
CA PRO A 259 8.88 17.00 16.07
C PRO A 259 10.30 16.71 16.59
N SER A 260 10.78 17.46 17.59
CA SER A 260 12.10 17.25 18.20
C SER A 260 12.23 15.93 18.97
N GLU A 261 11.11 15.28 19.33
CA GLU A 261 11.07 13.96 19.99
C GLU A 261 11.31 12.80 19.02
N VAL A 262 11.26 13.04 17.70
CA VAL A 262 11.35 11.96 16.72
C VAL A 262 12.78 11.48 16.52
N ALA A 263 12.97 10.17 16.72
CA ALA A 263 14.24 9.49 16.55
C ALA A 263 14.54 9.07 15.11
N TYR A 264 13.50 8.80 14.31
CA TYR A 264 13.62 8.26 12.96
C TYR A 264 12.47 8.75 12.07
N VAL A 265 12.76 9.03 10.80
CA VAL A 265 11.75 9.33 9.78
C VAL A 265 11.87 8.34 8.61
N GLU A 266 10.84 7.52 8.42
CA GLU A 266 10.63 6.75 7.20
C GLU A 266 10.03 7.66 6.13
N LEU A 267 10.84 8.03 5.13
CA LEU A 267 10.44 8.94 4.07
C LEU A 267 9.82 8.21 2.89
N HIS A 268 9.06 8.95 2.08
CA HIS A 268 8.51 8.40 0.85
C HIS A 268 9.60 8.20 -0.19
N ALA A 269 10.56 9.13 -0.30
CA ALA A 269 11.85 9.07 -1.00
C ALA A 269 11.92 7.96 -2.05
N THR A 270 11.39 8.28 -3.22
CA THR A 270 11.20 7.35 -4.34
C THR A 270 12.43 7.24 -5.23
N GLY A 271 13.54 7.92 -4.91
CA GLY A 271 14.72 7.92 -5.74
C GLY A 271 14.58 8.87 -6.93
N THR A 272 13.94 10.03 -6.72
CA THR A 272 13.78 11.04 -7.77
C THR A 272 14.61 12.28 -7.48
N ALA A 273 15.25 12.84 -8.51
CA ALA A 273 16.12 14.02 -8.40
C ALA A 273 15.42 15.28 -7.86
N LYS A 274 14.07 15.34 -7.87
CA LYS A 274 13.29 16.46 -7.32
C LYS A 274 12.54 16.11 -6.03
N GLY A 275 11.96 14.92 -5.95
CA GLY A 275 11.14 14.50 -4.80
C GLY A 275 11.99 14.33 -3.55
N ASP A 276 13.10 13.59 -3.66
CA ASP A 276 13.92 13.28 -2.50
C ASP A 276 14.52 14.53 -1.84
N PRO A 277 15.11 15.51 -2.58
CA PRO A 277 15.57 16.74 -1.96
C PRO A 277 14.43 17.56 -1.34
N THR A 278 13.22 17.51 -1.91
CA THR A 278 12.06 18.20 -1.34
C THR A 278 11.71 17.63 0.03
N GLU A 279 11.63 16.31 0.15
CA GLU A 279 11.33 15.63 1.41
C GLU A 279 12.44 15.83 2.47
N VAL A 280 13.71 15.67 2.09
CA VAL A 280 14.84 15.83 3.03
C VAL A 280 14.98 17.26 3.53
N ASN A 281 14.88 18.25 2.64
CA ASN A 281 14.93 19.66 3.05
C ASN A 281 13.78 20.00 3.99
N TRP A 282 12.60 19.44 3.72
CA TRP A 282 11.45 19.62 4.59
C TRP A 282 11.70 19.04 5.99
N VAL A 283 12.25 17.82 6.08
CA VAL A 283 12.61 17.22 7.38
C VAL A 283 13.61 18.11 8.12
N GLY A 284 14.67 18.56 7.46
CA GLY A 284 15.68 19.43 8.07
C GLY A 284 15.13 20.75 8.58
N GLN A 285 14.07 21.28 7.96
CA GLN A 285 13.41 22.52 8.40
C GLN A 285 12.51 22.32 9.63
N HIS A 286 11.85 21.16 9.75
CA HIS A 286 10.76 20.95 10.72
C HIS A 286 11.15 20.06 11.91
N PHE A 287 12.16 19.22 11.76
CA PHE A 287 12.68 18.34 12.81
C PHE A 287 13.98 18.90 13.39
N GLN A 288 13.97 20.18 13.75
CA GLN A 288 15.13 20.82 14.38
C GLN A 288 15.33 20.25 15.78
N ARG A 289 16.38 19.43 15.94
CA ARG A 289 16.75 18.82 17.21
C ARG A 289 18.26 18.95 17.47
N PRO A 290 18.70 18.83 18.74
CA PRO A 290 20.11 18.98 19.10
C PRO A 290 21.01 17.84 18.58
N GLU A 291 20.44 16.66 18.40
CA GLU A 291 21.15 15.45 17.98
C GLU A 291 20.88 15.13 16.51
N GLU A 292 21.66 14.21 15.93
CA GLU A 292 21.42 13.76 14.56
C GLU A 292 20.08 13.03 14.42
N LEU A 293 19.34 13.34 13.35
CA LEU A 293 18.12 12.63 12.99
C LEU A 293 18.42 11.60 11.91
N VAL A 294 18.02 10.36 12.16
CA VAL A 294 18.15 9.29 11.16
C VAL A 294 16.93 9.32 10.25
N ILE A 295 17.19 9.32 8.94
CA ILE A 295 16.16 9.18 7.91
C ILE A 295 16.43 7.94 7.06
N GLY A 296 15.38 7.35 6.53
CA GLY A 296 15.50 6.18 5.66
C GLY A 296 14.32 6.04 4.70
N SER A 297 14.44 5.07 3.80
CA SER A 297 13.34 4.65 2.93
C SER A 297 13.54 3.20 2.55
N VAL A 298 12.57 2.35 2.92
CA VAL A 298 12.54 0.93 2.60
C VAL A 298 12.58 0.66 1.10
N LYS A 299 12.19 1.65 0.27
CA LYS A 299 12.21 1.54 -1.19
C LYS A 299 13.61 1.30 -1.74
N GLY A 300 14.66 1.77 -1.05
CA GLY A 300 16.03 1.44 -1.43
C GLY A 300 16.35 -0.06 -1.37
N ASN A 301 15.62 -0.83 -0.54
CA ASN A 301 15.77 -2.26 -0.39
C ASN A 301 14.83 -3.05 -1.30
N ILE A 302 13.55 -2.69 -1.30
CA ILE A 302 12.50 -3.50 -1.93
C ILE A 302 11.91 -2.87 -3.20
N GLY A 303 12.18 -1.60 -3.48
CA GLY A 303 11.51 -0.80 -4.52
C GLY A 303 10.36 0.02 -3.98
#